data_AF-A0A7K3XPU4-F1
#
_entry.id   AF-A0A7K3XPU4-F1
#
_cell.length_a   1.000
_cell.length_b   1.000
_cell.length_c   1.000
_cell.angle_alpha   90.00
_cell.angle_beta   90.00
_cell.angle_gamma   90.00
#
_symmetry.space_group_name_H-M   'P 1'
#
loop_
_entity.id
_entity.type
_entity.pdbx_description
1 polymer ?
#
loop_
_entity_poly.entity_id
_entity_poly.type
_entity_poly.pdbx_seq_one_letter_code
_entity_poly.pdbx_strand_id
1 'polypeptide(L)'
;MKNIIIILLLFTVVSCNNKWYFKEKTIKELSSKGDPEIPSVYGYLSMFVLVDSNQIAKTSINLLWTMYKFEYAKTYNKFEDFLYSALNQKLIFKKGYIEKRNGSVFRLNEKIKLEYKKSGISYFVNHYSKKYGEKLEIIRSSLSANELRTIQYYFFINNYKIMEDDLLGTYYVEPFSF
;
A
#
# COMPACT_ATOMS: atom_id res chain seq x y z
N MET A 1 46.12 11.35 9.17
CA MET A 1 45.28 10.49 8.30
C MET A 1 44.19 9.70 9.03
N LYS A 2 44.16 9.63 10.38
CA LYS A 2 43.04 9.00 11.13
C LYS A 2 41.72 9.79 11.07
N ASN A 3 41.79 11.12 11.01
CA ASN A 3 40.59 11.97 11.06
C ASN A 3 39.77 11.98 9.75
N ILE A 4 40.37 11.62 8.60
CA ILE A 4 39.67 11.53 7.31
C ILE A 4 38.82 10.25 7.23
N ILE A 5 39.28 9.15 7.84
CA ILE A 5 38.57 7.87 7.85
C ILE A 5 37.25 7.99 8.65
N ILE A 6 37.24 8.79 9.73
CA ILE A 6 36.04 9.04 10.54
C ILE A 6 34.99 9.83 9.76
N ILE A 7 35.42 10.81 8.95
CA ILE A 7 34.51 11.60 8.09
C ILE A 7 33.91 10.73 6.98
N LEU A 8 34.70 9.83 6.38
CA LEU A 8 34.19 8.90 5.36
C LEU A 8 33.20 7.87 5.95
N LEU A 9 33.41 7.41 7.19
CA LEU A 9 32.49 6.51 7.89
C LEU A 9 31.14 7.20 8.19
N LEU A 10 31.17 8.48 8.57
CA LEU A 10 29.97 9.28 8.87
C LEU A 10 29.06 9.50 7.64
N PHE A 11 29.59 9.45 6.41
CA PHE A 11 28.78 9.53 5.20
C PHE A 11 28.05 8.22 4.85
N THR A 12 28.48 7.07 5.37
CA THR A 12 27.84 5.78 5.06
C THR A 12 26.56 5.50 5.86
N VAL A 13 26.30 6.27 6.93
CA VAL A 13 25.14 6.05 7.83
C VAL A 13 23.89 6.86 7.48
N VAL A 14 23.92 7.70 6.44
CA VAL A 14 22.77 8.54 6.05
C VAL A 14 22.12 8.11 4.74
N SER A 15 22.34 6.87 4.28
CA SER A 15 21.43 6.26 3.30
C SER A 15 20.17 5.80 4.02
N CYS A 16 19.42 6.76 4.57
CA CYS A 16 18.04 6.57 4.91
C CYS A 16 17.32 6.37 3.57
N ASN A 17 17.28 5.11 3.12
CA ASN A 17 16.61 4.72 1.89
C ASN A 17 15.12 4.99 2.09
N ASN A 18 14.70 6.23 1.82
CA ASN A 18 13.30 6.62 1.82
C ASN A 18 12.63 5.83 0.70
N LYS A 19 12.13 4.64 1.05
CA LYS A 19 11.49 3.75 0.10
C LYS A 19 10.14 4.38 -0.25
N TRP A 20 10.08 5.01 -1.41
CA TRP A 20 8.82 5.47 -1.99
C TRP A 20 8.28 4.31 -2.81
N TYR A 21 7.09 3.85 -2.43
CA TYR A 21 6.40 2.81 -3.15
C TYR A 21 5.79 3.40 -4.42
N PHE A 22 5.07 4.51 -4.30
CA PHE A 22 4.33 5.14 -5.39
C PHE A 22 5.02 6.41 -5.90
N LYS A 23 5.18 6.50 -7.23
CA LYS A 23 5.70 7.70 -7.91
C LYS A 23 4.64 8.80 -7.98
N GLU A 24 5.10 10.04 -8.13
CA GLU A 24 4.25 11.23 -8.24
C GLU A 24 3.19 11.09 -9.34
N LYS A 25 3.55 10.62 -10.55
CA LYS A 25 2.59 10.37 -11.62
C LYS A 25 1.43 9.45 -11.19
N THR A 26 1.74 8.36 -10.50
CA THR A 26 0.74 7.41 -9.98
C THR A 26 -0.17 8.05 -8.95
N ILE A 27 0.39 8.84 -8.03
CA ILE A 27 -0.40 9.58 -7.03
C ILE A 27 -1.29 10.61 -7.72
N LYS A 28 -0.75 11.36 -8.69
CA LYS A 28 -1.51 12.33 -9.47
C LYS A 28 -2.70 11.68 -10.15
N GLU A 29 -2.52 10.55 -10.83
CA GLU A 29 -3.62 9.80 -11.44
C GLU A 29 -4.66 9.36 -10.40
N LEU A 30 -4.23 8.76 -9.28
CA LEU A 30 -5.13 8.30 -8.23
C LEU A 30 -5.88 9.44 -7.51
N SER A 31 -5.27 10.63 -7.47
CA SER A 31 -5.87 11.84 -6.92
C SER A 31 -6.72 12.60 -7.94
N SER A 32 -6.47 12.39 -9.24
CA SER A 32 -7.22 12.99 -10.32
C SER A 32 -8.59 12.33 -10.42
N LYS A 33 -9.63 13.15 -10.62
CA LYS A 33 -11.06 12.75 -10.55
C LYS A 33 -11.61 12.51 -9.13
N GLY A 34 -11.13 13.26 -8.14
CA GLY A 34 -11.93 13.55 -6.96
C GLY A 34 -12.88 14.71 -7.24
N ASP A 35 -13.90 14.52 -8.08
CA ASP A 35 -15.09 15.34 -7.91
C ASP A 35 -15.66 14.95 -6.52
N PRO A 36 -15.76 15.86 -5.55
CA PRO A 36 -16.24 15.54 -4.21
C PRO A 36 -17.62 14.85 -4.20
N GLU A 37 -18.38 14.95 -5.29
CA GLU A 37 -19.71 14.35 -5.45
C GLU A 37 -19.69 13.00 -6.17
N ILE A 38 -18.60 12.64 -6.85
CA ILE A 38 -18.51 11.42 -7.66
C ILE A 38 -17.45 10.48 -7.08
N PRO A 39 -17.80 9.22 -6.73
CA PRO A 39 -16.83 8.22 -6.32
C PRO A 39 -15.69 8.10 -7.35
N SER A 40 -14.45 8.02 -6.86
CA SER A 40 -13.31 7.83 -7.74
C SER A 40 -13.49 6.56 -8.58
N VAL A 41 -13.08 6.62 -9.85
CA VAL A 41 -13.00 5.44 -10.72
C VAL A 41 -12.00 4.41 -10.20
N TYR A 42 -11.17 4.76 -9.22
CA TYR A 42 -10.27 3.84 -8.51
C TYR A 42 -10.81 3.41 -7.14
N GLY A 43 -12.09 3.71 -6.85
CA GLY A 43 -12.79 3.41 -5.60
C GLY A 43 -12.79 1.94 -5.21
N TYR A 44 -12.80 1.05 -6.22
CA TYR A 44 -12.81 -0.40 -6.05
C TYR A 44 -11.41 -0.99 -5.77
N LEU A 45 -10.34 -0.20 -5.89
CA LEU A 45 -8.99 -0.70 -5.63
C LEU A 45 -8.73 -0.82 -4.13
N SER A 46 -8.19 -1.98 -3.74
CA SER A 46 -7.69 -2.19 -2.39
C SER A 46 -6.36 -1.44 -2.21
N MET A 47 -6.33 -0.54 -1.23
CA MET A 47 -5.16 0.25 -0.84
C MET A 47 -4.73 -0.10 0.58
N PHE A 48 -3.49 0.25 0.94
CA PHE A 48 -2.97 -0.05 2.27
C PHE A 48 -2.26 1.15 2.88
N VAL A 49 -2.48 1.37 4.17
CA VAL A 49 -1.85 2.45 4.95
C VAL A 49 -1.31 1.95 6.27
N LEU A 50 -0.31 2.65 6.79
CA LEU A 50 0.34 2.32 8.06
C LEU A 50 -0.56 2.73 9.24
N VAL A 51 -0.75 1.80 10.17
CA VAL A 51 -1.51 2.01 11.42
C VAL A 51 -0.63 1.59 12.58
N ASP A 52 -0.31 2.52 13.47
CA ASP A 52 0.55 2.23 14.62
C ASP A 52 1.87 1.52 14.23
N SER A 53 2.76 1.28 15.17
CA SER A 53 4.03 0.62 14.93
C SER A 53 3.82 -0.87 14.62
N ASN A 54 3.71 -1.19 13.33
CA ASN A 54 3.60 -2.53 12.70
C ASN A 54 2.19 -3.08 12.40
N GLN A 55 1.15 -2.26 12.37
CA GLN A 55 -0.13 -2.69 11.79
C GLN A 55 -0.37 -1.99 10.46
N ILE A 56 -1.11 -2.66 9.59
CA ILE A 56 -1.51 -2.16 8.28
C ILE A 56 -3.03 -2.14 8.24
N ALA A 57 -3.60 -1.12 7.62
CA ALA A 57 -5.01 -1.07 7.29
C ALA A 57 -5.23 -1.28 5.80
N LYS A 58 -6.18 -2.15 5.44
CA LYS A 58 -6.80 -2.15 4.11
C LYS A 58 -7.81 -1.00 4.04
N THR A 59 -7.74 -0.20 2.99
CA THR A 59 -8.56 0.99 2.72
C THR A 59 -8.86 1.12 1.22
N SER A 60 -9.52 2.21 0.82
CA SER A 60 -9.75 2.61 -0.56
C SER A 60 -9.52 4.11 -0.75
N ILE A 61 -9.45 4.57 -1.99
CA ILE A 61 -9.29 6.00 -2.29
C ILE A 61 -10.47 6.84 -1.77
N ASN A 62 -11.69 6.30 -1.80
CA ASN A 62 -12.89 6.99 -1.31
C ASN A 62 -12.85 7.17 0.22
N LEU A 63 -12.37 6.14 0.94
CA LEU A 63 -12.18 6.22 2.37
C LEU A 63 -11.06 7.22 2.74
N LEU A 64 -9.97 7.20 1.97
CA LEU A 64 -8.87 8.16 2.14
C LEU A 64 -9.30 9.60 1.86
N TRP A 65 -10.13 9.84 0.84
CA TRP A 65 -10.73 11.14 0.58
C TRP A 65 -11.58 11.63 1.75
N THR A 66 -12.41 10.74 2.31
CA THR A 66 -13.21 11.03 3.50
C THR A 66 -12.31 11.43 4.68
N MET A 67 -11.26 10.66 4.93
CA MET A 67 -10.29 10.97 6.00
C MET A 67 -9.59 12.32 5.76
N TYR A 68 -9.18 12.58 4.52
CA TYR A 68 -8.60 13.86 4.14
C TYR A 68 -9.53 15.02 4.51
N LYS A 69 -10.77 14.99 4.00
CA LYS A 69 -11.74 16.08 4.16
C LYS A 69 -12.04 16.39 5.63
N PHE A 70 -12.22 15.36 6.46
CA PHE A 70 -12.69 15.56 7.83
C PHE A 70 -11.59 15.71 8.88
N GLU A 71 -10.38 15.18 8.62
CA GLU A 71 -9.34 15.10 9.66
C GLU A 71 -8.02 15.76 9.24
N TYR A 72 -7.70 15.77 7.93
CA TYR A 72 -6.36 16.14 7.45
C TYR A 72 -6.32 17.35 6.53
N ALA A 73 -7.46 17.92 6.13
CA ALA A 73 -7.54 19.09 5.23
C ALA A 73 -6.91 20.36 5.84
N LYS A 74 -6.73 20.42 7.17
CA LYS A 74 -5.98 21.50 7.85
C LYS A 74 -4.46 21.30 7.81
N THR A 75 -4.01 20.06 7.62
CA THR A 75 -2.59 19.67 7.62
C THR A 75 -2.04 19.56 6.20
N TYR A 76 -2.87 19.11 5.26
CA TYR A 76 -2.53 18.95 3.85
C TYR A 76 -3.41 19.87 3.01
N ASN A 77 -2.78 20.72 2.21
CA ASN A 77 -3.49 21.69 1.36
C ASN A 77 -4.19 21.02 0.16
N LYS A 78 -3.64 19.89 -0.30
CA LYS A 78 -4.16 19.12 -1.43
C LYS A 78 -4.30 17.66 -1.03
N PHE A 79 -5.33 17.02 -1.58
CA PHE A 79 -5.52 15.58 -1.42
C PHE A 79 -4.38 14.77 -2.01
N GLU A 80 -3.77 15.23 -3.10
CA GLU A 80 -2.59 14.60 -3.70
C GLU A 80 -1.43 14.47 -2.70
N ASP A 81 -1.13 15.54 -1.93
CA ASP A 81 -0.06 15.54 -0.93
C ASP A 81 -0.36 14.58 0.24
N PHE A 82 -1.62 14.56 0.67
CA PHE A 82 -2.12 13.63 1.67
C PHE A 82 -2.00 12.18 1.17
N LEU A 83 -2.44 11.91 -0.05
CA LEU A 83 -2.44 10.59 -0.66
C LEU A 83 -1.02 10.08 -0.86
N TYR A 84 -0.12 10.95 -1.31
CA TYR A 84 1.30 10.66 -1.43
C TYR A 84 1.89 10.23 -0.09
N SER A 85 1.55 10.94 0.99
CA SER A 85 2.01 10.60 2.34
C SER A 85 1.40 9.30 2.86
N ALA A 86 0.10 9.08 2.64
CA ALA A 86 -0.63 7.90 3.09
C ALA A 86 -0.14 6.62 2.40
N LEU A 87 -0.12 6.60 1.05
CA LEU A 87 0.21 5.39 0.28
C LEU A 87 1.70 5.05 0.32
N ASN A 88 2.58 6.06 0.47
CA ASN A 88 4.00 5.83 0.70
C ASN A 88 4.36 5.49 2.15
N GLN A 89 3.37 5.19 3.01
CA GLN A 89 3.56 4.78 4.40
C GLN A 89 4.32 5.83 5.25
N LYS A 90 4.21 7.12 4.90
CA LYS A 90 4.81 8.25 5.64
C LYS A 90 3.87 8.81 6.72
N LEU A 91 2.57 8.54 6.58
CA LEU A 91 1.54 8.93 7.54
C LEU A 91 1.10 7.72 8.36
N ILE A 92 1.10 7.86 9.69
CA ILE A 92 0.61 6.83 10.63
C ILE A 92 -0.81 7.19 11.04
N PHE A 93 -1.77 6.33 10.71
CA PHE A 93 -3.16 6.51 11.09
C PHE A 93 -3.42 5.96 12.50
N LYS A 94 -4.29 6.62 13.26
CA LYS A 94 -4.79 6.04 14.52
C LYS A 94 -5.78 4.93 14.19
N LYS A 95 -5.57 3.74 14.77
CA LYS A 95 -6.37 2.53 14.56
C LYS A 95 -7.88 2.77 14.64
N GLY A 96 -8.34 3.42 15.70
CA GLY A 96 -9.76 3.67 15.92
C GLY A 96 -10.45 4.51 14.83
N TYR A 97 -9.72 5.31 14.06
CA TYR A 97 -10.31 6.06 12.94
C TYR A 97 -10.54 5.21 11.69
N ILE A 98 -9.67 4.23 11.46
CA ILE A 98 -9.81 3.26 10.37
C ILE A 98 -11.00 2.33 10.66
N GLU A 99 -11.02 1.75 11.86
CA GLU A 99 -12.02 0.74 12.23
C GLU A 99 -13.45 1.33 12.27
N LYS A 100 -13.61 2.57 12.75
CA LYS A 100 -14.90 3.28 12.72
C LYS A 100 -15.47 3.51 11.32
N ARG A 101 -14.66 3.35 10.27
CA ARG A 101 -15.04 3.58 8.87
C ARG A 101 -14.90 2.31 8.04
N ASN A 102 -15.11 1.14 8.67
CA ASN A 102 -15.08 -0.19 8.06
C ASN A 102 -13.73 -0.59 7.44
N GLY A 103 -12.64 0.10 7.78
CA GLY A 103 -11.31 -0.37 7.41
C GLY A 103 -10.90 -1.56 8.27
N SER A 104 -10.15 -2.50 7.69
CA SER A 104 -9.66 -3.67 8.41
C SER A 104 -8.18 -3.52 8.75
N VAL A 105 -7.86 -3.59 10.04
CA VAL A 105 -6.49 -3.48 10.56
C VAL A 105 -5.94 -4.88 10.82
N PHE A 106 -4.71 -5.14 10.39
CA PHE A 106 -4.06 -6.43 10.55
C PHE A 106 -2.56 -6.26 10.79
N ARG A 107 -1.93 -7.31 11.33
CA ARG A 107 -0.47 -7.45 11.40
C ARG A 107 -0.03 -8.36 10.28
N LEU A 108 1.08 -8.00 9.61
CA LEU A 108 1.66 -8.84 8.57
C LEU A 108 1.95 -10.24 9.12
N ASN A 109 1.61 -11.26 8.35
CA ASN A 109 1.99 -12.63 8.65
C ASN A 109 3.51 -12.78 8.58
N GLU A 110 4.15 -13.19 9.69
CA GLU A 110 5.61 -13.23 9.81
C GLU A 110 6.26 -14.23 8.84
N LYS A 111 5.60 -15.38 8.57
CA LYS A 111 6.12 -16.35 7.59
C LYS A 111 6.21 -15.73 6.20
N ILE A 112 5.13 -15.14 5.71
CA ILE A 112 5.07 -14.50 4.39
C ILE A 112 6.02 -13.30 4.31
N LYS A 113 6.11 -12.50 5.39
CA LYS A 113 7.07 -11.39 5.48
C LYS A 113 8.52 -11.86 5.36
N LEU A 114 8.89 -12.96 6.00
CA LEU A 114 10.22 -13.55 5.87
C LEU A 114 10.46 -14.10 4.46
N GLU A 115 9.48 -14.76 3.86
CA GLU A 115 9.55 -15.22 2.46
C GLU A 115 9.75 -14.05 1.50
N TYR A 116 9.01 -12.96 1.67
CA TYR A 116 9.16 -11.75 0.85
C TYR A 116 10.55 -11.15 0.99
N LYS A 117 11.04 -11.02 2.22
CA LYS A 117 12.37 -10.47 2.51
C LYS A 117 13.48 -11.29 1.85
N LYS A 118 13.31 -12.61 1.76
CA LYS A 118 14.29 -13.54 1.19
C LYS A 118 14.22 -13.58 -0.35
N SER A 119 13.02 -13.61 -0.92
CA SER A 119 12.81 -13.99 -2.32
C SER A 119 12.30 -12.86 -3.22
N GLY A 120 11.80 -11.76 -2.64
CA GLY A 120 11.32 -10.59 -3.38
C GLY A 120 10.03 -10.79 -4.17
N ILE A 121 9.68 -9.77 -4.96
CA ILE A 121 8.39 -9.69 -5.67
C ILE A 121 8.23 -10.73 -6.79
N SER A 122 9.30 -11.07 -7.50
CA SER A 122 9.22 -12.07 -8.59
C SER A 122 8.80 -13.45 -8.08
N TYR A 123 9.30 -13.85 -6.90
CA TYR A 123 8.83 -15.07 -6.24
C TYR A 123 7.35 -14.95 -5.86
N PHE A 124 6.94 -13.81 -5.30
CA PHE A 124 5.55 -13.58 -4.89
C PHE A 124 4.57 -13.71 -6.05
N VAL A 125 4.89 -13.12 -7.20
CA VAL A 125 4.10 -13.24 -8.43
C VAL A 125 3.95 -14.71 -8.80
N ASN A 126 5.05 -15.45 -8.89
CA ASN A 126 5.01 -16.84 -9.36
C ASN A 126 4.38 -17.81 -8.35
N HIS A 127 4.52 -17.55 -7.05
CA HIS A 127 4.11 -18.46 -6.00
C HIS A 127 2.67 -18.23 -5.54
N TYR A 128 2.24 -16.97 -5.42
CA TYR A 128 0.92 -16.63 -4.88
C TYR A 128 -0.10 -16.22 -5.92
N SER A 129 0.27 -16.21 -7.21
CA SER A 129 -0.67 -15.88 -8.27
C SER A 129 -0.55 -16.84 -9.45
N LYS A 130 -1.63 -16.92 -10.23
CA LYS A 130 -1.70 -17.64 -11.51
C LYS A 130 -2.18 -16.68 -12.58
N LYS A 131 -1.81 -16.93 -13.84
CA LYS A 131 -2.29 -16.12 -14.96
C LYS A 131 -3.79 -16.35 -15.17
N TYR A 132 -4.54 -15.26 -15.34
CA TYR A 132 -5.96 -15.24 -15.70
C TYR A 132 -6.19 -14.18 -16.77
N GLY A 133 -6.22 -14.61 -18.03
CA GLY A 133 -6.19 -13.69 -19.18
C GLY A 133 -4.94 -12.81 -19.14
N GLU A 134 -5.13 -11.49 -19.19
CA GLU A 134 -4.07 -10.47 -19.10
C GLU A 134 -3.72 -10.07 -17.65
N LYS A 135 -4.40 -10.65 -16.66
CA LYS A 135 -4.22 -10.34 -15.24
C LYS A 135 -3.62 -11.52 -14.49
N LEU A 136 -3.24 -11.28 -13.24
CA LEU A 136 -2.87 -12.32 -12.29
C LEU A 136 -3.99 -12.49 -11.27
N GLU A 137 -4.40 -13.72 -10.99
CA GLU A 137 -5.36 -14.06 -9.92
C GLU A 137 -4.59 -14.62 -8.72
N ILE A 138 -4.84 -14.10 -7.52
CA ILE A 138 -4.23 -14.61 -6.28
C ILE A 138 -4.81 -15.99 -5.95
N ILE A 139 -3.95 -16.97 -5.68
CA ILE A 139 -4.33 -18.35 -5.35
C ILE A 139 -4.82 -18.40 -3.90
N ARG A 140 -6.14 -18.51 -3.69
CA ARG A 140 -6.77 -18.41 -2.36
C ARG A 140 -6.90 -19.71 -1.57
N SER A 141 -6.97 -20.87 -2.22
CA SER A 141 -7.50 -22.11 -1.64
C SER A 141 -6.83 -22.61 -0.34
N SER A 142 -5.63 -22.12 -0.02
CA SER A 142 -4.87 -22.47 1.19
C SER A 142 -4.53 -21.28 2.10
N LEU A 143 -5.01 -20.07 1.81
CA LEU A 143 -4.63 -18.86 2.53
C LEU A 143 -5.67 -18.50 3.61
N SER A 144 -5.19 -18.26 4.84
CA SER A 144 -5.97 -17.55 5.84
C SER A 144 -6.20 -16.09 5.43
N ALA A 145 -7.19 -15.43 6.04
CA ALA A 145 -7.49 -14.02 5.77
C ALA A 145 -6.30 -13.08 6.05
N ASN A 146 -5.47 -13.38 7.06
CA ASN A 146 -4.27 -12.60 7.33
C ASN A 146 -3.19 -12.82 6.26
N GLU A 147 -2.97 -14.07 5.86
CA GLU A 147 -2.00 -14.40 4.82
C GLU A 147 -2.35 -13.72 3.49
N LEU A 148 -3.62 -13.80 3.09
CA LEU A 148 -4.13 -13.11 1.90
C LEU A 148 -3.89 -11.59 1.97
N ARG A 149 -4.24 -10.94 3.08
CA ARG A 149 -4.02 -9.49 3.25
C ARG A 149 -2.53 -9.12 3.24
N THR A 150 -1.69 -9.99 3.78
CA THR A 150 -0.23 -9.82 3.76
C THR A 150 0.33 -9.90 2.34
N ILE A 151 -0.14 -10.86 1.54
CA ILE A 151 0.22 -11.01 0.13
C ILE A 151 -0.24 -9.79 -0.68
N GLN A 152 -1.49 -9.37 -0.48
CA GLN A 152 -2.04 -8.15 -1.11
C GLN A 152 -1.20 -6.92 -0.75
N TYR A 153 -0.82 -6.74 0.51
CA TYR A 153 0.05 -5.65 0.92
C TYR A 153 1.39 -5.67 0.18
N TYR A 154 2.00 -6.84 0.00
CA TYR A 154 3.25 -6.95 -0.74
C TYR A 154 3.11 -6.65 -2.22
N PHE A 155 2.01 -7.05 -2.87
CA PHE A 155 1.69 -6.58 -4.22
C PHE A 155 1.53 -5.05 -4.26
N PHE A 156 0.79 -4.47 -3.32
CA PHE A 156 0.55 -3.04 -3.23
C PHE A 156 1.84 -2.22 -3.13
N ILE A 157 2.73 -2.55 -2.20
CA ILE A 157 4.00 -1.81 -2.04
C ILE A 157 4.98 -2.03 -3.20
N ASN A 158 4.70 -2.98 -4.09
CA ASN A 158 5.44 -3.18 -5.35
C ASN A 158 4.71 -2.60 -6.56
N ASN A 159 3.81 -1.64 -6.36
CA ASN A 159 3.06 -0.97 -7.42
C ASN A 159 2.16 -1.91 -8.25
N TYR A 160 1.44 -2.81 -7.59
CA TYR A 160 0.33 -3.53 -8.20
C TYR A 160 -1.01 -2.92 -7.74
N LYS A 161 -1.94 -2.79 -8.69
CA LYS A 161 -3.37 -2.61 -8.42
C LYS A 161 -3.93 -3.92 -7.89
N ILE A 162 -4.83 -3.84 -6.92
CA ILE A 162 -5.50 -5.00 -6.34
C ILE A 162 -6.99 -4.78 -6.46
N MET A 163 -7.63 -5.67 -7.22
CA MET A 163 -9.05 -5.67 -7.50
C MET A 163 -9.69 -6.84 -6.77
N GLU A 164 -10.84 -6.60 -6.17
CA GLU A 164 -11.63 -7.62 -5.48
C GLU A 164 -12.92 -7.84 -6.27
N ASP A 165 -13.17 -9.08 -6.63
CA ASP A 165 -14.48 -9.55 -7.08
C ASP A 165 -15.16 -10.12 -5.83
N ASP A 166 -16.08 -9.35 -5.27
CA ASP A 166 -16.78 -9.66 -4.03
C ASP A 166 -17.84 -10.75 -4.21
N LEU A 167 -18.35 -10.94 -5.44
CA LEU A 167 -19.27 -12.02 -5.79
C LEU A 167 -18.58 -13.39 -5.75
N LEU A 168 -17.39 -13.48 -6.33
CA LEU A 168 -16.62 -14.74 -6.40
C LEU A 168 -15.60 -14.88 -5.26
N GLY A 169 -15.34 -13.80 -4.52
CA GLY A 169 -14.28 -13.74 -3.52
C GLY A 169 -12.89 -13.93 -4.12
N THR A 170 -12.70 -13.54 -5.38
CA THR A 170 -11.42 -13.63 -6.11
C THR A 170 -10.70 -12.28 -6.11
N TYR A 171 -9.38 -12.33 -6.25
CA TYR A 171 -8.53 -11.16 -6.17
C TYR A 171 -7.60 -11.12 -7.37
N TYR A 172 -7.66 -10.03 -8.12
CA TYR A 172 -6.82 -9.83 -9.29
C TYR A 172 -5.78 -8.77 -9.02
N VAL A 173 -4.56 -9.00 -9.51
CA VAL A 173 -3.46 -8.06 -9.42
C VAL A 173 -2.88 -7.77 -10.80
N GLU A 174 -2.53 -6.51 -11.03
CA GLU A 174 -1.88 -6.03 -12.25
C GLU A 174 -0.92 -4.89 -11.89
N PRO A 175 0.24 -4.75 -12.56
CA PRO A 175 1.11 -3.60 -12.36
C PRO A 175 0.38 -2.28 -12.62
N PHE A 176 0.72 -1.23 -11.87
CA PHE A 176 0.32 0.13 -12.21
C PHE A 176 1.00 0.57 -13.51
N SER A 177 0.26 0.54 -14.62
CA SER A 177 0.63 1.17 -15.88
C SER A 177 -0.15 2.48 -16.06
N PHE A 178 0.51 3.60 -15.81
CA PHE A 178 0.02 4.93 -16.12
C PHE A 178 1.03 5.64 -17.02
#